data_AF-A0A940WS22-F1
#
_entry.id   AF-A0A940WS22-F1
#
_cell.length_a   1.000
_cell.length_b   1.000
_cell.length_c   1.000
_cell.angle_alpha   90.00
_cell.angle_beta   90.00
_cell.angle_gamma   90.00
#
_symmetry.space_group_name_H-M   'P 1'
#
loop_
_entity.id
_entity.type
_entity.pdbx_description
1 polymer ?
#
loop_
_entity_poly.entity_id
_entity_poly.type
_entity_poly.pdbx_seq_one_letter_code
_entity_poly.pdbx_strand_id
1 'polypeptide(L)' 'MTINHEKSCVKCGSDMIECYVDQGLKGLLVKNPSGEQLFKNKKNTRMNPFVCIKCGYAEWYADTPEDLI' A
#
# COMPACT_ATOMS: atom_id res chain seq x y z
N MET A 1 4.18 2.63 19.31
CA MET A 1 2.84 3.25 19.25
C MET A 1 2.40 3.12 17.80
N THR A 2 1.50 2.20 17.50
CA THR A 2 0.95 2.03 16.15
C THR A 2 -0.07 3.15 15.94
N ILE A 3 0.16 4.02 14.97
CA ILE A 3 -0.80 5.04 14.58
C ILE A 3 -1.89 4.30 13.79
N ASN A 4 -2.97 3.90 14.45
CA ASN A 4 -4.12 3.37 13.74
C ASN A 4 -4.77 4.52 12.97
N HIS A 5 -4.43 4.66 11.69
CA HIS A 5 -5.21 5.46 10.77
C HIS A 5 -6.60 4.81 10.67
N GLU A 6 -7.58 5.38 11.36
CA GLU A 6 -8.97 4.95 11.24
C GLU A 6 -9.43 5.14 9.80
N LYS A 7 -9.76 4.03 9.15
CA LYS A 7 -10.09 4.01 7.74
C LYS A 7 -11.31 3.14 7.48
N SER A 8 -12.26 3.67 6.72
CA SER A 8 -13.46 2.95 6.34
C SER A 8 -13.36 2.39 4.91
N CYS A 9 -13.88 1.18 4.72
CA CYS A 9 -13.90 0.49 3.46
C CYS A 9 -14.84 1.17 2.46
N VAL A 10 -14.31 1.56 1.29
CA VAL A 10 -15.10 2.19 0.22
C VAL A 10 -16.19 1.28 -0.37
N LYS A 11 -16.12 -0.04 -0.13
CA LYS A 11 -17.10 -1.00 -0.65
C LYS A 11 -18.27 -1.26 0.30
N CYS A 12 -18.05 -1.26 1.60
CA CYS A 12 -19.06 -1.66 2.58
C CYS A 12 -19.15 -0.77 3.83
N GLY A 13 -18.35 0.29 3.91
CA GLY A 13 -18.34 1.26 5.00
C GLY A 13 -17.77 0.77 6.33
N SER A 14 -17.35 -0.49 6.42
CA SER A 14 -16.79 -1.08 7.65
C SER A 14 -15.32 -0.71 7.86
N ASP A 15 -14.83 -0.87 9.08
CA ASP A 15 -13.45 -0.52 9.42
C ASP A 15 -12.42 -1.37 8.65
N MET A 16 -11.28 -0.74 8.40
CA MET A 16 -10.11 -1.36 7.82
C MET A 16 -8.96 -1.32 8.81
N ILE A 17 -8.16 -2.37 8.80
CA ILE A 17 -6.95 -2.45 9.62
C ILE A 17 -5.73 -2.32 8.72
N GLU A 18 -4.71 -1.60 9.19
CA GLU A 18 -3.40 -1.60 8.55
C GLU A 18 -2.71 -2.94 8.79
N CYS A 19 -2.28 -3.59 7.71
CA CYS A 19 -1.52 -4.83 7.74
C CYS A 19 -0.11 -4.56 7.19
N TYR A 20 0.88 -5.30 7.69
CA TYR A 20 2.23 -5.28 7.13
C TYR A 20 2.49 -6.53 6.29
N VAL A 21 3.24 -6.40 5.20
CA VAL A 21 3.68 -7.55 4.40
C VAL A 21 5.01 -8.07 4.94
N ASP A 22 4.95 -9.17 5.71
CA ASP A 22 6.10 -9.74 6.43
C ASP A 22 7.30 -10.11 5.53
N GLN A 23 7.03 -10.74 4.37
CA GLN A 23 8.10 -11.13 3.42
C GLN A 23 8.40 -10.09 2.33
N GLY A 24 7.78 -8.91 2.42
CA GLY A 24 7.74 -7.92 1.35
C GLY A 24 6.97 -8.40 0.10
N LEU A 25 6.60 -7.46 -0.77
CA LEU A 25 6.05 -7.77 -2.09
C LEU A 25 7.17 -8.21 -3.04
N LYS A 26 7.67 -9.45 -2.88
CA LYS A 26 8.62 -10.01 -3.85
C LYS A 26 7.91 -10.20 -5.20
N GLY A 27 8.27 -9.39 -6.19
CA GLY A 27 7.89 -9.60 -7.59
C GLY A 27 6.72 -8.77 -8.12
N LEU A 28 6.19 -7.79 -7.37
CA LEU A 28 5.17 -6.89 -7.93
C LEU A 28 5.82 -5.72 -8.69
N LEU A 29 5.81 -5.81 -10.02
CA LEU A 29 6.22 -4.71 -10.91
C LEU A 29 5.06 -3.71 -11.03
N VAL A 30 5.11 -2.61 -10.26
CA VAL A 30 4.17 -1.49 -10.43
C VAL A 30 4.71 -0.56 -11.50
N LYS A 31 4.00 -0.46 -12.64
CA LYS A 31 4.37 0.42 -13.76
C LYS A 31 3.61 1.74 -13.66
N ASN A 32 4.32 2.86 -13.69
CA ASN A 32 3.70 4.17 -13.92
C ASN A 32 3.17 4.24 -15.38
N PRO A 33 1.98 4.82 -15.66
CA PRO A 33 1.48 5.10 -17.01
C PRO A 33 2.47 5.80 -17.96
N SER A 34 3.47 6.54 -17.43
CA SER A 34 4.50 7.24 -18.20
C SER A 34 5.63 6.34 -18.76
N GLY A 35 5.48 5.01 -18.75
CA GLY A 35 6.50 4.08 -19.24
C GLY A 35 7.64 3.86 -18.25
N GLU A 36 8.54 2.91 -18.55
CA GLU A 36 9.63 2.35 -17.72
C GLU A 36 10.40 3.38 -16.88
N GLN A 37 9.80 3.80 -15.78
CA GLN A 37 10.54 4.36 -14.66
C GLN A 37 10.41 3.28 -13.59
N LEU A 38 11.27 2.26 -13.71
CA LEU A 38 11.88 1.68 -12.51
C LEU A 38 12.21 2.87 -11.64
N PHE A 39 11.59 2.96 -10.46
CA PHE A 39 11.72 4.06 -9.52
C PHE A 39 13.08 4.75 -9.72
N LYS A 40 13.07 5.97 -10.28
CA LYS A 40 14.30 6.67 -10.71
C LYS A 40 15.32 6.75 -9.57
N ASN A 41 14.80 6.69 -8.36
CA ASN A 41 15.56 6.56 -7.14
C ASN A 41 15.68 5.07 -6.79
N LYS A 42 16.90 4.59 -6.55
CA LYS A 42 17.18 3.28 -5.91
C LYS A 42 16.64 3.17 -4.47
N LYS A 43 15.78 4.10 -4.07
CA LYS A 43 15.15 4.15 -2.76
C LYS A 43 13.87 3.32 -2.84
N ASN A 44 13.80 2.33 -1.97
CA ASN A 44 12.62 1.49 -1.87
C ASN A 44 11.69 2.11 -0.83
N THR A 45 10.43 2.35 -1.19
CA THR A 45 9.37 2.56 -0.17
C THR A 45 8.77 1.21 0.22
N ARG A 46 8.36 1.09 1.48
CA ARG A 46 7.47 -0.02 1.88
C ARG A 46 6.08 0.24 1.33
N MET A 47 5.39 -0.85 0.99
CA MET A 47 3.98 -0.82 0.61
C MET A 47 3.19 -1.75 1.51
N ASN A 48 2.19 -1.19 2.19
CA ASN A 48 1.38 -1.90 3.17
C ASN A 48 -0.11 -1.75 2.82
N PRO A 49 -0.91 -2.84 2.90
CA PRO A 49 -2.33 -2.75 2.65
C PRO A 49 -3.12 -2.37 3.91
N PHE A 50 -4.19 -1.61 3.70
CA PHE A 50 -5.34 -1.62 4.60
C PHE A 50 -6.32 -2.69 4.14
N VAL A 51 -6.77 -3.56 5.05
CA VAL A 51 -7.68 -4.67 4.74
C VAL A 51 -8.99 -4.49 5.51
N CYS A 52 -10.11 -4.54 4.80
CA CYS A 52 -11.44 -4.52 5.39
C CYS A 52 -11.73 -5.82 6.13
N ILE A 53 -12.02 -5.73 7.42
CA ILE A 53 -12.28 -6.90 8.28
C ILE A 53 -13.60 -7.61 7.96
N LYS A 54 -14.48 -6.99 7.18
CA LYS A 54 -15.80 -7.54 6.83
C LYS A 54 -15.86 -8.18 5.46
N CYS A 55 -15.35 -7.51 4.43
CA CYS A 55 -15.49 -7.96 3.03
C CYS A 55 -14.17 -8.35 2.37
N GLY A 56 -13.04 -8.19 3.05
CA GLY A 56 -11.72 -8.55 2.51
C GLY A 56 -11.18 -7.60 1.44
N TYR A 57 -11.88 -6.51 1.12
CA TYR A 57 -11.38 -5.48 0.22
C TYR A 57 -10.07 -4.89 0.77
N ALA A 58 -9.06 -4.74 -0.10
CA ALA A 58 -7.74 -4.26 0.27
C ALA A 58 -7.34 -3.04 -0.57
N GLU A 59 -6.77 -2.03 0.08
CA GLU A 59 -6.20 -0.84 -0.53
C GLU A 59 -4.73 -0.74 -0.16
N TRP A 60 -3.86 -0.44 -1.13
CA TRP A 60 -2.41 -0.46 -0.94
C TRP A 60 -1.82 0.94 -0.96
N TYR A 61 -0.95 1.24 0.00
CA TYR A 61 -0.31 2.54 0.16
C TYR A 61 1.21 2.38 0.22
N ALA A 62 1.93 3.38 -0.30
CA ALA A 62 3.35 3.53 -0.07
C ALA A 62 3.57 4.43 1.15
N ASP A 63 4.48 4.04 2.05
CA ASP A 63 4.82 4.84 3.23
C ASP A 63 5.53 6.16 2.85
N THR A 64 6.29 6.15 1.75
CA THR A 64 7.09 7.28 1.24
C THR A 64 6.91 7.39 -0.28
N PRO A 65 5.72 7.79 -0.77
CA PRO A 65 5.41 7.81 -2.20
C PRO A 65 6.33 8.74 -3.02
N GLU A 66 6.93 9.77 -2.40
CA GLU A 66 7.89 10.68 -3.01
C GLU A 66 9.20 10.01 -3.44
N ASP A 67 9.57 8.87 -2.84
CA ASP A 67 10.75 8.10 -3.27
C ASP A 67 10.53 7.46 -4.67
N LEU A 68 9.27 7.41 -5.14
CA LEU A 68 8.89 6.79 -6.42
C LEU A 68 8.94 7.75 -7.62
N ILE A 69 9.22 9.04 -7.41
CA ILE A 69 9.23 10.10 -8.44
C ILE A 69 10.64 10.40 -8.95
#